data_AF-A0AAE1TG17-F1
#
_entry.id   AF-A0AAE1TG17-F1
#
_cell.length_a   1.000
_cell.length_b   1.000
_cell.length_c   1.000
_cell.angle_alpha   90.00
_cell.angle_beta   90.00
_cell.angle_gamma   90.00
#
_symmetry.space_group_name_H-M   'P 1'
#
loop_
_entity.id
_entity.type
_entity.pdbx_description
1 polymer ?
#
loop_
_entity_poly.entity_id
_entity_poly.type
_entity_poly.pdbx_seq_one_letter_code
_entity_poly.pdbx_strand_id
1 'polypeptide(L)'
;MRAATKLYEFLSTSEQHLWLKKKSPYPQDMTESLVMQTSIPECIQVSAAKIPSSMEKPIETVTLHVSAKEYYLDIIAKELGLEDASYVLISSFKNCLHSFQELHSKILVSA
;
A
#
# COMPACT_ATOMS: atom_id res chain seq x y z
N MET A 1 -14.10 1.86 9.89
CA MET A 1 -13.87 3.20 10.48
C MET A 1 -14.61 3.54 11.78
N ARG A 2 -15.44 2.69 12.41
CA ARG A 2 -16.27 3.11 13.59
C ARG A 2 -15.51 3.69 14.79
N ALA A 3 -14.25 3.31 15.00
CA ALA A 3 -13.43 3.92 16.05
C ALA A 3 -12.96 5.33 15.66
N ALA A 4 -12.56 5.51 14.40
CA ALA A 4 -12.09 6.78 13.87
C ALA A 4 -13.20 7.85 13.84
N THR A 5 -14.45 7.46 13.60
CA THR A 5 -15.59 8.39 13.65
C THR A 5 -15.81 8.98 15.05
N LYS A 6 -15.40 8.28 16.11
CA LYS A 6 -15.41 8.81 17.48
C LYS A 6 -14.36 9.90 17.72
N LEU A 7 -13.34 9.97 16.86
CA LEU A 7 -12.24 10.95 16.92
C LEU A 7 -12.40 12.04 15.85
N TYR A 8 -13.64 12.38 15.51
CA TYR A 8 -13.98 13.34 14.44
C TYR A 8 -13.39 14.73 14.64
N GLU A 9 -13.01 15.12 15.87
CA GLU A 9 -12.33 16.41 16.14
C GLU A 9 -10.92 16.45 15.53
N PHE A 10 -10.25 15.30 15.43
CA PHE A 10 -8.85 15.20 15.00
C PHE A 10 -8.68 14.57 13.62
N LEU A 11 -9.59 13.68 13.24
CA LEU A 11 -9.51 12.90 12.01
C LEU A 11 -10.66 13.23 11.06
N SER A 12 -10.32 13.29 9.78
CA SER A 12 -11.25 13.22 8.67
C SER A 12 -11.29 11.78 8.16
N THR A 13 -12.50 11.31 7.87
CA THR A 13 -12.78 9.99 7.30
C THR A 13 -13.72 10.16 6.11
N SER A 14 -13.70 9.20 5.18
CA SER A 14 -14.74 9.03 4.17
C SER A 14 -15.52 7.75 4.46
N GLU A 15 -16.83 7.75 4.23
CA GLU A 15 -17.63 6.51 4.32
C GLU A 15 -17.49 5.66 3.05
N GLN A 16 -17.27 6.32 1.91
CA GLN A 16 -17.11 5.67 0.60
C GLN A 16 -15.68 5.16 0.39
N HIS A 17 -14.69 5.87 0.92
CA HIS A 17 -13.27 5.56 0.76
C HIS A 17 -12.64 5.21 2.11
N LEU A 18 -11.87 4.12 2.19
CA LEU A 18 -11.35 3.60 3.45
C LEU A 18 -10.09 4.34 3.96
N TRP A 19 -10.02 5.67 3.80
CA TRP A 19 -8.88 6.48 4.22
C TRP A 19 -9.11 7.23 5.54
N LEU A 20 -7.99 7.60 6.16
CA LEU A 20 -7.92 8.43 7.36
C LEU A 20 -6.95 9.58 7.11
N LYS A 21 -7.36 10.81 7.44
CA LYS A 21 -6.50 11.99 7.31
C LYS A 21 -6.58 12.82 8.58
N LYS A 22 -5.42 13.31 9.04
CA LYS A 22 -5.38 14.29 10.13
C LYS A 22 -6.01 15.61 9.66
N LYS A 23 -6.87 16.22 10.48
CA LYS A 23 -7.51 17.51 10.16
C LYS A 23 -6.53 18.67 10.24
N SER A 24 -5.70 18.70 11.27
CA SER A 24 -4.67 19.72 11.43
C SER A 24 -3.37 19.31 10.74
N PRO A 25 -2.63 20.27 10.15
CA PRO A 25 -1.30 20.01 9.62
C PRO A 25 -0.36 19.49 10.73
N TYR A 26 0.72 18.84 10.33
CA TYR A 26 1.81 18.54 11.26
C TYR A 26 2.62 19.81 11.55
N PRO A 27 3.16 19.96 12.77
CA PRO A 27 4.11 21.02 13.08
C PRO A 27 5.28 21.04 12.10
N GLN A 28 5.70 22.24 11.70
CA GLN A 28 6.68 22.45 10.64
C GLN A 28 8.06 21.88 11.00
N ASP A 29 8.49 22.06 12.25
CA ASP A 29 9.73 21.54 12.83
C ASP A 29 9.84 20.01 12.70
N MET A 30 8.71 19.30 12.86
CA MET A 30 8.67 17.85 12.66
C MET A 30 8.86 17.48 11.18
N THR A 31 8.18 18.18 10.27
CA THR A 31 8.25 17.87 8.83
C THR A 31 9.62 18.16 8.23
N GLU A 32 10.27 19.25 8.66
CA GLU A 32 11.61 19.63 8.19
C GLU A 32 12.68 18.60 8.62
N SER A 33 12.56 18.08 9.85
CA SER A 33 13.48 17.05 10.35
C SER A 33 13.42 15.76 9.53
N LEU A 34 12.25 15.41 9.00
CA LEU A 34 12.03 14.19 8.22
C LEU A 34 12.61 14.31 6.80
N VAL A 35 12.47 15.48 6.17
CA VAL A 35 13.00 15.75 4.82
C VAL A 35 14.54 15.67 4.79
N MET A 36 15.20 16.01 5.90
CA MET A 36 16.66 15.97 6.00
C MET A 36 17.24 14.54 6.11
N GLN A 37 16.42 13.52 6.41
CA GLN A 37 16.90 12.18 6.77
C GLN A 37 16.83 11.14 5.65
N THR A 38 16.24 11.44 4.50
CA THR A 38 15.92 10.41 3.50
C THR A 38 16.93 10.36 2.36
N SER A 39 17.97 9.53 2.49
CA SER A 39 18.73 9.00 1.35
C SER A 39 18.05 7.77 0.75
N ILE A 40 16.73 7.86 0.53
CA ILE A 40 15.94 6.74 0.00
C ILE A 40 16.21 6.63 -1.51
N PRO A 41 16.45 5.42 -2.05
CA PRO A 41 16.55 5.21 -3.49
C PRO A 41 15.34 5.80 -4.21
N GLU A 42 15.55 6.54 -5.30
CA GLU A 42 14.47 7.27 -5.98
C GLU A 42 13.38 6.33 -6.51
N CYS A 43 13.75 5.08 -6.86
CA CYS A 43 12.86 4.02 -7.28
C CYS A 43 13.45 2.63 -6.99
N ILE A 44 12.62 1.71 -6.52
CA ILE A 44 12.94 0.28 -6.38
C ILE A 44 11.98 -0.54 -7.25
N GLN A 45 12.47 -1.66 -7.77
CA GLN A 45 11.66 -2.62 -8.52
C GLN A 45 11.32 -3.82 -7.64
N VAL A 46 10.05 -4.20 -7.60
CA VAL A 46 9.56 -5.32 -6.79
C VAL A 46 8.77 -6.26 -7.69
N SER A 47 9.23 -7.49 -7.83
CA SER A 47 8.48 -8.54 -8.55
C SER A 47 7.38 -9.10 -7.66
N ALA A 48 6.15 -9.13 -8.17
CA ALA A 48 4.97 -9.63 -7.49
C ALA A 48 4.18 -10.60 -8.39
N ALA A 49 3.36 -11.46 -7.77
CA ALA A 49 2.46 -12.36 -8.48
C ALA A 49 1.03 -11.81 -8.43
N LYS A 50 0.43 -11.60 -9.60
CA LYS A 50 -0.96 -11.19 -9.77
C LYS A 50 -1.82 -12.43 -9.93
N ILE A 51 -2.68 -12.66 -8.94
CA ILE A 51 -3.56 -13.82 -8.90
C ILE A 51 -4.94 -13.40 -9.43
N PRO A 52 -5.42 -13.99 -10.53
CA PRO A 52 -6.75 -13.68 -11.05
C PRO A 52 -7.85 -14.29 -10.18
N SER A 53 -9.03 -13.69 -10.23
CA SER A 53 -10.23 -14.22 -9.57
C SER A 53 -10.79 -15.48 -10.24
N SER A 54 -10.55 -15.66 -11.54
CA SER A 54 -10.97 -16.83 -12.33
C SER A 54 -9.82 -17.82 -12.51
N MET A 55 -10.13 -19.11 -12.31
CA MET A 55 -9.20 -20.23 -12.52
C MET A 55 -8.86 -20.45 -14.01
N GLU A 56 -9.57 -19.81 -14.92
CA GLU A 56 -9.30 -19.87 -16.37
C GLU A 56 -8.13 -18.97 -16.77
N LYS A 57 -7.79 -17.99 -15.94
CA LYS A 57 -6.70 -17.05 -16.21
C LYS A 57 -5.42 -17.53 -15.50
N PRO A 58 -4.26 -17.44 -16.16
CA PRO A 58 -3.00 -17.79 -15.52
C PRO A 58 -2.60 -16.76 -14.46
N ILE A 59 -1.77 -17.19 -13.50
CA ILE A 59 -1.08 -16.27 -12.60
C ILE A 59 -0.01 -15.53 -13.42
N GLU A 60 0.01 -14.21 -13.29
CA GLU A 60 0.97 -13.35 -13.98
C GLU A 60 2.03 -12.86 -13.00
N THR A 61 3.27 -12.72 -13.47
CA THR A 61 4.32 -12.02 -12.72
C THR A 61 4.35 -10.57 -13.19
N VAL A 62 4.22 -9.63 -12.26
CA VAL A 62 4.24 -8.19 -12.51
C VAL A 62 5.42 -7.54 -11.79
N THR A 63 5.96 -6.47 -12.36
CA THR A 63 7.03 -5.69 -11.73
C THR A 63 6.47 -4.34 -11.28
N LEU A 64 6.45 -4.12 -9.96
CA LEU A 64 6.01 -2.89 -9.33
C LEU A 64 7.19 -1.93 -9.22
N HIS A 65 7.02 -0.71 -9.72
CA HIS A 65 8.00 0.37 -9.61
C HIS A 65 7.63 1.28 -8.43
N VAL A 66 8.31 1.14 -7.30
CA VAL A 66 8.01 1.88 -6.08
C VAL A 66 8.95 3.07 -5.94
N SER A 67 8.41 4.28 -6.03
CA SER A 67 9.16 5.51 -5.80
C SER A 67 9.02 5.99 -4.35
N ALA A 68 10.01 6.70 -3.85
CA ALA A 68 9.95 7.37 -2.55
C ALA A 68 8.89 8.50 -2.49
N LYS A 69 8.44 9.01 -3.64
CA LYS A 69 7.46 10.12 -3.75
C LYS A 69 6.00 9.65 -3.70
N GLU A 70 5.76 8.37 -3.95
CA GLU A 70 4.42 7.81 -4.11
C GLU A 70 4.18 6.75 -3.05
N TYR A 71 2.92 6.56 -2.63
CA TYR A 71 2.59 5.51 -1.69
C TYR A 71 2.47 4.18 -2.44
N TYR A 72 3.16 3.14 -1.99
CA TYR A 72 3.25 1.87 -2.71
C TYR A 72 1.89 1.19 -2.95
N LEU A 73 0.88 1.47 -2.11
CA LEU A 73 -0.48 0.96 -2.31
C LEU A 73 -1.16 1.59 -3.53
N ASP A 74 -0.81 2.82 -3.93
CA ASP A 74 -1.35 3.46 -5.14
C ASP A 74 -0.89 2.71 -6.40
N ILE A 75 0.37 2.28 -6.42
CA ILE A 75 0.94 1.47 -7.50
C ILE A 75 0.21 0.13 -7.58
N ILE A 76 -0.03 -0.52 -6.44
CA ILE A 76 -0.77 -1.78 -6.37
C ILE A 76 -2.22 -1.61 -6.84
N ALA A 77 -2.90 -0.54 -6.40
CA ALA A 77 -4.26 -0.24 -6.81
C ALA A 77 -4.36 -0.08 -8.33
N LYS A 78 -3.42 0.66 -8.93
CA LYS A 78 -3.32 0.83 -10.37
C LYS A 78 -3.12 -0.50 -11.10
N GLU A 79 -2.24 -1.36 -10.62
CA GLU A 79 -2.00 -2.70 -11.21
C GLU A 79 -3.22 -3.63 -11.11
N LEU A 80 -4.07 -3.43 -10.10
CA LEU A 80 -5.34 -4.14 -9.96
C LEU A 80 -6.49 -3.51 -10.74
N GLY A 81 -6.31 -2.32 -11.31
CA GLY A 81 -7.39 -1.56 -11.95
C GLY A 81 -8.40 -0.96 -10.95
N LEU A 82 -7.96 -0.70 -9.72
CA LEU A 82 -8.74 0.01 -8.72
C LEU A 82 -8.59 1.52 -8.87
N GLU A 83 -9.63 2.27 -8.50
CA GLU A 83 -9.64 3.74 -8.58
C GLU A 83 -8.75 4.40 -7.51
N ASP A 84 -8.66 3.79 -6.32
CA ASP A 84 -7.99 4.37 -5.16
C ASP A 84 -7.35 3.29 -4.27
N ALA A 85 -6.20 3.61 -3.66
CA ALA A 85 -5.46 2.70 -2.78
C ALA A 85 -6.22 2.28 -1.52
N SER A 86 -7.21 3.05 -1.08
CA SER A 86 -8.03 2.70 0.08
C SER A 86 -8.85 1.43 -0.12
N TYR A 87 -9.07 0.99 -1.36
CA TYR A 87 -9.72 -0.27 -1.66
C TYR A 87 -8.78 -1.48 -1.59
N VAL A 88 -7.47 -1.26 -1.47
CA VAL A 88 -6.50 -2.34 -1.35
C VAL A 88 -6.55 -2.92 0.07
N LEU A 89 -6.85 -4.22 0.16
CA LEU A 89 -6.87 -4.95 1.42
C LEU A 89 -5.58 -5.76 1.59
N ILE A 90 -4.99 -5.66 2.79
CA ILE A 90 -3.77 -6.39 3.15
C ILE A 90 -4.16 -7.61 3.98
N SER A 91 -3.93 -8.81 3.44
CA SER A 91 -4.12 -10.05 4.18
C SER A 91 -3.01 -10.27 5.22
N SER A 92 -3.32 -10.96 6.32
CA SER A 92 -2.29 -11.36 7.29
C SER A 92 -1.31 -12.34 6.64
N PHE A 93 -0.01 -12.05 6.77
CA PHE A 93 1.04 -12.93 6.29
C PHE A 93 1.01 -14.25 7.08
N LYS A 94 0.61 -15.35 6.43
CA LYS A 94 0.76 -16.70 6.98
C LYS A 94 1.86 -17.39 6.19
N ASN A 95 2.94 -17.75 6.89
CA ASN A 95 4.15 -18.37 6.35
C ASN A 95 3.86 -19.43 5.27
N CYS A 96 4.18 -19.12 4.02
CA CYS A 96 4.26 -20.12 2.95
C CYS A 96 5.68 -20.75 3.00
N LEU A 97 5.82 -21.82 3.79
CA LEU A 97 7.10 -22.39 4.24
C LEU A 97 7.80 -23.32 3.22
N HIS A 98 7.61 -23.11 1.90
CA HIS A 98 8.21 -23.99 0.89
C HIS A 98 9.03 -23.27 -0.21
N SER A 99 9.38 -21.99 -0.02
CA SER A 99 10.22 -21.23 -0.97
C SER A 99 11.20 -20.27 -0.26
N PHE A 100 11.66 -20.67 0.93
CA PHE A 100 12.46 -19.84 1.83
C PHE A 100 13.94 -19.79 1.43
N GLN A 101 14.26 -19.37 0.21
CA GLN A 101 15.59 -18.84 -0.12
C GLN A 101 15.60 -17.64 -1.07
N GLU A 102 14.46 -17.18 -1.61
CA GLU A 102 14.46 -16.05 -2.56
C GLU A 102 13.15 -15.25 -2.50
N LEU A 103 12.85 -14.68 -1.32
CA LEU A 103 11.57 -14.04 -1.05
C LEU A 103 11.72 -12.63 -0.48
N HIS A 104 12.33 -11.75 -1.27
CA HIS A 104 12.07 -10.33 -1.12
C HIS A 104 10.68 -10.03 -1.75
N SER A 105 9.68 -9.88 -0.87
CA SER A 105 8.38 -9.25 -1.16
C SER A 105 7.37 -10.03 -2.03
N LYS A 106 6.76 -11.11 -1.51
CA LYS A 106 5.45 -11.59 -2.01
C LYS A 106 4.33 -10.80 -1.34
N ILE A 107 3.85 -9.76 -2.01
CA ILE A 107 2.53 -9.19 -1.70
C ILE A 107 1.51 -10.06 -2.46
N LEU A 108 0.69 -10.80 -1.71
CA LEU A 108 -0.45 -11.53 -2.27
C LEU A 108 -1.55 -10.50 -2.52
N VAL A 109 -1.82 -10.18 -3.79
CA VAL A 109 -2.86 -9.23 -4.16
C VAL A 109 -3.97 -9.99 -4.88
N SER A 110 -5.12 -10.14 -4.21
CA SER A 110 -6.33 -10.75 -4.78
C SER A 110 -7.26 -9.65 -5.31
N ALA A 111 -7.69 -9.77 -6.57
CA ALA A 111 -8.77 -8.96 -7.15
C ALA A 111 -10.12 -9.66 -7.00
#